data_AF-A0A3C0AHG9-F1
#
_entry.id   AF-A0A3C0AHG9-F1
#
_cell.length_a   1.000
_cell.length_b   1.000
_cell.length_c   1.000
_cell.angle_alpha   90.00
_cell.angle_beta   90.00
_cell.angle_gamma   90.00
#
_symmetry.space_group_name_H-M   'P 1'
#
loop_
_entity.id
_entity.type
_entity.pdbx_description
1 polymer ?
#
loop_
_entity_poly.entity_id
_entity_poly.type
_entity_poly.pdbx_seq_one_letter_code
_entity_poly.pdbx_strand_id
1 'polypeptide(L)' 'NFLLEANFEELNGVSFTKGCYVGQELTARTKHRAKIKKRFKWAASAAAANPFRKGFRKSKRE' A
#
# COMPACT_ATOMS: atom_id res chain seq x y z
N ASN A 1 -11.43 -1.68 -0.01
CA ASN A 1 -10.97 -0.98 1.22
C ASN A 1 -9.95 0.05 0.77
N PHE A 2 -10.26 1.34 0.94
CA PHE A 2 -9.47 2.42 0.35
C PHE A 2 -8.03 2.49 0.88
N LEU A 3 -7.81 2.27 2.18
CA LEU A 3 -6.48 2.40 2.80
C LEU A 3 -5.45 1.41 2.20
N LEU A 4 -5.84 0.14 2.06
CA LEU A 4 -4.95 -0.89 1.51
C LEU A 4 -4.76 -0.75 -0.01
N GLU A 5 -5.77 -0.25 -0.72
CA GLU A 5 -5.67 0.05 -2.16
C GLU A 5 -4.71 1.23 -2.43
N ALA A 6 -4.61 2.18 -1.49
CA ALA A 6 -3.70 3.32 -1.52
C ALA A 6 -2.30 3.06 -0.93
N ASN A 7 -1.91 1.79 -0.74
CA ASN A 7 -0.59 1.38 -0.26
C ASN A 7 -0.23 1.84 1.17
N PHE A 8 -1.22 2.17 2.02
CA PHE A 8 -0.95 2.59 3.41
C PHE A 8 -0.29 1.50 4.27
N GLU A 9 -0.43 0.22 3.90
CA GLU A 9 0.29 -0.88 4.56
C GLU A 9 1.80 -0.80 4.30
N GLU A 10 2.21 -0.49 3.07
CA GLU A 10 3.63 -0.38 2.67
C GLU A 10 4.26 0.93 3.18
N LEU A 11 3.43 1.96 3.38
CA LEU A 11 3.83 3.26 3.93
C LEU A 11 3.75 3.32 5.47
N ASN A 12 3.45 2.19 6.14
CA ASN A 12 3.24 2.12 7.60
C ASN A 12 2.17 3.08 8.14
N GLY A 13 1.23 3.52 7.31
CA GLY A 13 0.15 4.44 7.67
C GLY A 13 -1.05 3.76 8.35
N VAL A 14 -1.05 2.43 8.41
CA VAL A 14 -2.02 1.65 9.19
C VAL A 14 -1.29 0.69 10.12
N SER A 15 -1.69 0.64 11.38
CA SER A 15 -1.23 -0.37 12.34
C SER A 15 -2.36 -1.29 12.72
N PHE A 16 -2.04 -2.58 12.81
CA PHE A 16 -2.96 -3.66 13.18
C PHE A 16 -2.83 -4.05 14.65
N THR A 17 -1.87 -3.46 15.36
CA THR A 17 -1.57 -3.72 16.78
C THR A 17 -1.99 -2.57 17.69
N LYS A 18 -2.30 -1.40 17.13
CA LYS A 18 -2.86 -0.26 17.87
C LYS A 18 -4.32 -0.52 18.28
N GLY A 19 -4.81 0.28 19.23
CA GLY A 19 -6.20 0.25 19.70
C GLY A 19 -7.23 0.52 18.60
N CYS A 20 -8.51 0.42 18.97
CA CYS A 20 -9.62 0.46 18.02
C CYS A 20 -9.71 1.80 17.29
N TYR A 21 -9.78 1.77 15.96
CA TYR A 21 -10.10 2.93 15.13
C TYR A 21 -11.27 2.63 14.17
N VAL A 22 -11.96 3.68 13.71
CA VAL A 22 -13.13 3.54 12.84
C VAL A 22 -12.75 2.84 11.53
N GLY A 23 -13.48 1.78 11.19
CA GLY A 23 -13.23 1.01 9.97
C GLY A 23 -12.06 0.01 10.05
N GLN A 24 -11.49 -0.21 11.25
CA GLN A 24 -10.44 -1.22 11.45
C GLN A 24 -10.90 -2.63 11.09
N GLU A 25 -12.15 -2.99 11.42
CA GLU A 25 -12.71 -4.31 11.10
C GLU A 25 -12.64 -4.60 9.60
N LEU A 26 -13.09 -3.65 8.77
CA LEU A 26 -13.06 -3.80 7.32
C LEU A 26 -11.62 -3.88 6.79
N THR A 27 -10.72 -3.11 7.41
CA THR A 27 -9.30 -3.09 7.02
C THR A 27 -8.59 -4.40 7.37
N ALA A 28 -8.82 -4.93 8.57
CA ALA A 28 -8.31 -6.23 8.99
C ALA A 28 -8.92 -7.37 8.16
N ARG A 29 -10.24 -7.35 7.91
CA ARG A 29 -10.92 -8.35 7.06
C ARG A 29 -10.33 -8.38 5.66
N THR A 30 -10.09 -7.21 5.08
CA THR A 30 -9.50 -7.10 3.74
C THR A 30 -8.07 -7.65 3.73
N LYS A 31 -7.25 -7.36 4.75
CA LYS A 31 -5.89 -7.88 4.87
C LYS A 31 -5.85 -9.42 4.99
N HIS A 32 -6.70 -10.00 5.83
CA HIS A 32 -6.62 -11.42 6.17
C HIS A 32 -7.38 -12.35 5.23
N ARG A 33 -8.47 -11.88 4.61
CA ARG A 33 -9.34 -12.75 3.80
C ARG A 33 -9.52 -12.29 2.36
N ALA A 34 -9.34 -11.01 2.06
CA ALA A 34 -9.60 -10.50 0.72
C ALA A 34 -8.29 -10.28 -0.05
N LYS A 35 -8.33 -10.54 -1.35
CA LYS A 35 -7.25 -10.15 -2.26
C LYS A 35 -7.46 -8.70 -2.71
N ILE A 36 -6.44 -7.86 -2.60
CA ILE A 36 -6.49 -6.47 -3.09
C ILE A 36 -6.52 -6.51 -4.63
N LYS A 37 -7.65 -6.13 -5.24
CA LYS A 37 -7.85 -6.16 -6.71
C LYS A 37 -7.33 -4.90 -7.42
N LYS A 38 -7.29 -3.76 -6.72
CA LYS A 38 -6.92 -2.45 -7.27
C LYS A 38 -5.83 -1.84 -6.40
N ARG A 39 -4.80 -1.24 -7.01
CA ARG A 39 -3.70 -0.57 -6.29
C ARG A 39 -3.36 0.73 -6.97
N PHE A 40 -3.09 1.77 -6.18
CA PHE A 40 -2.53 3.01 -6.69
C PHE A 40 -1.14 2.77 -7.23
N LYS A 41 -0.90 3.20 -8.47
CA LYS A 41 0.39 3.14 -9.14
C LYS A 41 0.71 4.52 -9.69
N TRP A 42 2.00 4.84 -9.71
CA TRP A 42 2.46 5.99 -10.45
C TRP A 42 2.25 5.70 -11.94
N ALA A 43 1.74 6.70 -12.66
CA ALA A 43 1.73 6.70 -14.12
C ALA A 43 2.61 7.86 -14.57
N ALA A 44 3.57 7.58 -15.46
CA ALA A 44 4.27 8.62 -16.18
C ALA A 44 3.76 8.64 -17.61
N SER A 45 3.42 9.83 -18.10
CA SER A 45 3.24 10.06 -19.53
C SER A 45 4.63 10.19 -20.17
N ALA A 46 4.77 9.75 -21.43
CA ALA A 46 6.05 9.77 -22.15
C ALA A 46 6.71 11.17 -22.19
N ALA A 47 5.93 12.25 -22.05
CA ALA A 47 6.43 13.61 -21.99
C ALA A 47 6.99 14.04 -20.61
N ALA A 48 6.84 13.22 -19.57
CA ALA A 48 7.26 13.53 -18.20
C ALA A 48 8.00 12.34 -17.55
N ALA A 49 9.25 12.11 -17.95
CA ALA A 49 10.20 11.39 -17.09
C ALA A 49 10.60 12.33 -15.93
N ASN A 50 10.62 11.97 -14.65
CA ASN A 50 10.41 10.71 -13.93
C ASN A 50 10.06 11.04 -12.46
N PRO A 51 9.03 10.44 -11.81
CA PRO A 51 8.54 10.96 -10.54
C PRO A 51 9.31 10.56 -9.26
N PHE A 52 10.13 9.49 -9.23
CA PHE A 52 11.08 9.19 -8.13
C PHE A 52 11.91 7.93 -8.49
N ARG A 53 13.13 8.06 -9.03
CA ARG A 53 13.93 6.93 -9.57
C ARG A 53 14.74 6.15 -8.54
N LYS A 54 14.63 6.42 -7.23
CA LYS A 54 15.40 5.67 -6.22
C LYS A 54 14.61 5.49 -4.92
N GLY A 55 14.25 4.24 -4.65
CA GLY A 55 13.78 3.77 -3.35
C GLY A 55 13.10 2.42 -3.50
N PHE A 56 13.62 1.38 -2.85
CA PHE A 56 13.17 -0.02 -2.87
C PHE A 56 13.59 -0.90 -4.06
N ARG A 57 14.90 -0.95 -4.31
CA ARG A 57 15.54 -2.20 -4.71
C ARG A 57 15.60 -3.10 -3.46
N LYS A 58 14.63 -3.98 -3.23
CA LYS A 58 14.86 -5.12 -2.31
C LYS A 58 15.90 -6.00 -2.99
N SER A 59 17.17 -5.84 -2.63
CA SER A 59 18.18 -6.86 -2.90
C SER A 59 17.83 -8.07 -2.06
N LYS A 60 17.17 -9.05 -2.68
CA LYS A 60 17.20 -10.42 -2.20
C LYS A 60 18.61 -10.93 -2.50
N ARG A 61 19.48 -10.92 -1.48
CA ARG A 61 20.72 -11.68 -1.44
C ARG A 61 20.62 -12.55 -0.20
N GLU A 62 20.06 -13.72 -0.42
CA GLU A 62 20.18 -14.99 0.29
C GLU A 62 19.50 -16.03 -0.60
#